data_AF-A0A2M8ETG7-F1
#
_entry.id   AF-A0A2M8ETG7-F1
#
_cell.length_a   1.000
_cell.length_b   1.000
_cell.length_c   1.000
_cell.angle_alpha   90.00
_cell.angle_beta   90.00
_cell.angle_gamma   90.00
#
_symmetry.space_group_name_H-M   'P 1'
#
loop_
_entity.id
_entity.type
_entity.pdbx_description
1 polymer ?
#
loop_
_entity_poly.entity_id
_entity_poly.type
_entity_poly.pdbx_seq_one_letter_code
_entity_poly.pdbx_strand_id
1 'polypeptide(L)'
;MKIDISLVMCLMNNNYKFLPQFKKLLRRYNIFLRINLYKPVVTKKFLLNYEEFWKAMKMLSENFELVSNSEPILSIVTGDKLAGSPCGNSLRIHPNMVASGCVYIDGQKVPARDFQKQKEIIPNICRECKFVNSCRGGCLGRRYLTPGIEKPDIYCPFVKGEQQPKIKFKKAREEEFIHSSYLCTIIVK
;
A
#
# COMPACT_ATOMS: atom_id res chain seq x y z
N MET A 1 -3.41 24.93 -19.45
CA MET A 1 -2.77 23.65 -19.06
C MET A 1 -3.13 23.37 -17.61
N LYS A 2 -3.78 22.24 -17.33
CA LYS A 2 -4.07 21.81 -15.94
C LYS A 2 -2.89 20.99 -15.46
N ILE A 3 -2.30 21.35 -14.32
CA ILE A 3 -1.23 20.58 -13.68
C ILE A 3 -1.86 19.90 -12.46
N ASP A 4 -1.85 18.58 -12.44
CA ASP A 4 -2.29 17.83 -11.27
C ASP A 4 -1.16 17.79 -10.23
N ILE A 5 -1.48 18.19 -8.99
CA ILE A 5 -0.53 18.29 -7.89
C ILE A 5 -0.93 17.29 -6.81
N SER A 6 0.04 16.54 -6.30
CA SER A 6 -0.15 15.63 -5.18
C SER A 6 0.82 15.92 -4.03
N LEU A 7 0.32 15.93 -2.81
CA LEU A 7 1.14 15.78 -1.61
C LEU A 7 1.45 14.30 -1.39
N VAL A 8 2.70 14.00 -1.07
CA VAL A 8 3.14 12.64 -0.77
C VAL A 8 3.32 12.49 0.72
N MET A 9 2.71 11.47 1.30
CA MET A 9 2.81 11.17 2.73
C MET A 9 3.23 9.73 2.98
N CYS A 10 4.24 9.56 3.84
CA CYS A 10 4.53 8.28 4.47
C CYS A 10 3.65 8.12 5.72
N LEU A 11 2.72 7.15 5.72
CA LEU A 11 1.82 6.91 6.84
C LEU A 11 2.52 6.06 7.92
N MET A 12 2.55 6.59 9.14
CA MET A 12 3.27 6.07 10.30
C MET A 12 2.35 6.04 11.54
N ASN A 13 2.75 5.30 12.57
CA ASN A 13 2.02 5.22 13.85
C ASN A 13 1.84 6.58 14.55
N ASN A 14 2.75 7.52 14.33
CA ASN A 14 2.72 8.83 14.98
C ASN A 14 1.96 9.89 14.18
N ASN A 15 1.66 9.67 12.89
CA ASN A 15 1.07 10.70 12.03
C ASN A 15 -0.33 10.38 11.48
N TYR A 16 -0.80 9.13 11.51
CA TYR A 16 -2.11 8.78 10.94
C TYR A 16 -3.28 9.56 11.57
N LYS A 17 -3.13 9.93 12.84
CA LYS A 17 -4.09 10.74 13.60
C LYS A 17 -4.30 12.16 13.05
N PHE A 18 -3.36 12.67 12.27
CA PHE A 18 -3.46 13.99 11.64
C PHE A 18 -4.14 13.97 10.26
N LEU A 19 -4.50 12.79 9.74
CA LEU A 19 -5.19 12.64 8.46
C LEU A 19 -6.36 13.64 8.27
N PRO A 20 -7.31 13.83 9.22
CA PRO A 20 -8.44 14.72 9.01
C PRO A 20 -8.03 16.18 8.75
N GLN A 21 -6.87 16.60 9.25
CA GLN A 21 -6.38 17.98 9.10
C GLN A 21 -6.00 18.29 7.64
N PHE A 22 -5.64 17.28 6.84
CA PHE A 22 -5.32 17.46 5.42
C PHE A 22 -6.56 17.83 4.61
N LYS A 23 -7.78 17.45 5.03
CA LYS A 23 -9.01 17.63 4.25
C LYS A 23 -9.23 19.07 3.78
N LYS A 24 -9.00 20.05 4.68
CA LYS A 24 -9.16 21.48 4.34
C LYS A 24 -8.12 21.94 3.32
N LEU A 25 -6.89 21.44 3.45
CA LEU A 25 -5.78 21.78 2.57
C LEU A 25 -6.01 21.21 1.16
N LEU A 26 -6.34 19.91 1.06
CA LEU A 26 -6.58 19.23 -0.21
C LEU A 26 -7.73 19.89 -0.98
N ARG A 27 -8.84 20.18 -0.30
CA ARG A 27 -10.00 20.84 -0.91
C ARG A 27 -9.72 22.27 -1.35
N ARG A 28 -9.00 23.06 -0.54
CA ARG A 28 -8.71 24.47 -0.85
C ARG A 28 -7.88 24.62 -2.13
N TYR A 29 -6.93 23.72 -2.34
CA TYR A 29 -6.00 23.80 -3.46
C TYR A 29 -6.31 22.80 -4.58
N ASN A 30 -7.38 22.01 -4.45
CA ASN A 30 -7.75 20.94 -5.37
C ASN A 30 -6.57 20.01 -5.69
N ILE A 31 -5.91 19.54 -4.62
CA ILE A 31 -4.72 18.68 -4.71
C ILE A 31 -5.01 17.30 -4.12
N PHE A 32 -4.26 16.31 -4.58
CA PHE A 32 -4.40 14.92 -4.18
C PHE A 32 -3.47 14.59 -3.02
N LEU A 33 -3.79 13.56 -2.25
CA LEU A 33 -2.91 13.00 -1.24
C LEU A 33 -2.53 11.57 -1.64
N ARG A 34 -1.25 11.38 -1.97
CA ARG A 34 -0.65 10.07 -2.25
C ARG A 34 -0.01 9.53 -0.98
N ILE A 35 -0.50 8.38 -0.54
CA ILE A 35 -0.11 7.77 0.73
C ILE A 35 0.63 6.47 0.44
N ASN A 36 1.79 6.32 1.06
CA ASN A 36 2.52 5.07 1.13
C ASN A 36 2.68 4.68 2.60
N LEU A 37 2.43 3.41 2.93
CA LEU A 37 2.63 2.91 4.29
C LEU A 37 4.13 2.81 4.59
N TYR A 38 4.52 3.26 5.80
CA TYR A 38 5.87 3.08 6.31
C TYR A 38 6.25 1.60 6.29
N LYS A 39 7.48 1.31 5.84
CA LYS A 39 8.06 -0.03 5.88
C LYS A 39 9.40 0.04 6.61
N PRO A 40 9.67 -0.88 7.55
CA PRO A 40 10.76 -0.73 8.50
C PRO A 40 12.09 -1.22 7.91
N VAL A 41 12.73 -0.41 7.05
CA VAL A 41 14.04 -0.74 6.48
C VAL A 41 15.14 -0.68 7.54
N VAL A 42 15.12 0.36 8.38
CA VAL A 42 16.12 0.59 9.44
C VAL A 42 15.54 0.36 10.84
N THR A 43 14.32 0.83 11.08
CA THR A 43 13.68 0.77 12.40
C THR A 43 12.20 0.45 12.32
N LYS A 44 11.69 -0.28 13.33
CA LYS A 44 10.26 -0.55 13.52
C LYS A 44 9.53 0.54 14.32
N LYS A 45 10.23 1.57 14.81
CA LYS A 45 9.67 2.63 15.67
C LYS A 45 8.43 3.32 15.10
N PHE A 46 8.36 3.48 13.79
CA PHE A 46 7.28 4.19 13.10
C PHE A 46 6.27 3.28 12.42
N LEU A 47 6.43 1.96 12.57
CA LEU A 47 5.55 0.97 11.98
C LEU A 47 4.18 1.04 12.65
N LEU A 48 3.13 1.16 11.84
CA LEU A 48 1.75 0.98 12.31
C LEU A 48 1.62 -0.44 12.84
N ASN A 49 1.05 -0.60 14.03
CA ASN A 49 0.53 -1.90 14.43
C ASN A 49 -0.78 -2.20 13.69
N TYR A 50 -1.31 -3.42 13.89
CA TYR A 50 -2.54 -3.87 13.23
C TYR A 50 -3.74 -2.95 13.48
N GLU A 51 -3.97 -2.54 14.73
CA GLU A 51 -5.09 -1.67 15.10
C GLU A 51 -4.93 -0.28 14.50
N GLU A 52 -3.71 0.27 14.57
CA GLU A 52 -3.42 1.59 14.01
C GLU A 52 -3.59 1.61 12.50
N PHE A 53 -3.22 0.54 11.80
CA PHE A 53 -3.43 0.41 10.36
C PHE A 53 -4.93 0.50 10.03
N TRP A 54 -5.78 -0.33 10.64
CA TRP A 54 -7.21 -0.33 10.33
C TRP A 54 -7.92 0.94 10.80
N LYS A 55 -7.49 1.51 11.94
CA LYS A 55 -7.96 2.83 12.38
C LYS A 55 -7.61 3.92 11.37
N ALA A 56 -6.40 3.90 10.81
CA ALA A 56 -6.01 4.85 9.77
C ALA A 56 -6.84 4.66 8.48
N MET A 57 -7.09 3.42 8.05
CA MET A 57 -7.92 3.15 6.87
C MET A 57 -9.37 3.64 7.07
N LYS A 58 -9.91 3.47 8.28
CA LYS A 58 -11.23 4.00 8.65
C LYS A 58 -11.23 5.53 8.58
N MET A 59 -10.25 6.19 9.18
CA MET A 59 -10.10 7.65 9.12
C MET A 59 -9.98 8.16 7.68
N LEU A 60 -9.27 7.44 6.80
CA LEU A 60 -9.21 7.80 5.38
C LEU A 60 -10.61 7.75 4.74
N SER A 61 -11.36 6.67 4.96
CA SER A 61 -12.69 6.51 4.37
C SER A 61 -13.72 7.55 4.85
N GLU A 62 -13.60 8.02 6.09
CA GLU A 62 -14.51 9.00 6.68
C GLU A 62 -14.20 10.45 6.24
N ASN A 63 -12.96 10.71 5.83
CA ASN A 63 -12.50 12.07 5.57
C ASN A 63 -12.29 12.40 4.09
N PHE A 64 -12.07 11.39 3.24
CA PHE A 64 -11.66 11.58 1.85
C PHE A 64 -12.42 10.69 0.88
N GLU A 65 -12.37 11.06 -0.40
CA GLU A 65 -12.78 10.21 -1.51
C GLU A 65 -11.58 9.40 -2.02
N LEU A 66 -11.78 8.11 -2.23
CA LEU A 66 -10.76 7.23 -2.79
C LEU A 66 -10.68 7.41 -4.30
N VAL A 67 -9.53 7.86 -4.78
CA VAL A 67 -9.23 8.01 -6.20
C VAL A 67 -8.66 6.72 -6.76
N SER A 68 -7.67 6.15 -6.09
CA SER A 68 -7.03 4.89 -6.51
C SER A 68 -6.44 4.15 -5.33
N ASN A 69 -6.45 2.82 -5.38
CA ASN A 69 -5.80 1.97 -4.41
C ASN A 69 -5.10 0.80 -5.09
N SER A 70 -3.84 0.65 -4.75
CA SER A 70 -2.96 -0.46 -5.13
C SER A 70 -2.29 -1.10 -3.89
N GLU A 71 -2.82 -0.80 -2.71
CA GLU A 71 -2.47 -1.51 -1.48
C GLU A 71 -3.24 -2.84 -1.42
N PRO A 72 -2.56 -4.01 -1.49
CA PRO A 72 -3.21 -5.33 -1.55
C PRO A 72 -4.04 -5.74 -0.31
N ILE A 73 -3.72 -5.23 0.89
CA ILE A 73 -4.52 -5.45 2.09
C ILE A 73 -5.75 -4.56 2.07
N LEU A 74 -5.62 -3.31 1.62
CA LEU A 74 -6.78 -2.43 1.51
C LEU A 74 -7.75 -2.90 0.42
N SER A 75 -7.26 -3.57 -0.64
CA SER A 75 -8.12 -4.11 -1.71
C SER A 75 -9.16 -5.11 -1.23
N ILE A 76 -8.94 -5.73 -0.06
CA ILE A 76 -9.92 -6.61 0.60
C ILE A 76 -11.22 -5.85 0.92
N VAL A 77 -11.15 -4.56 1.27
CA VAL A 77 -12.33 -3.75 1.63
C VAL A 77 -12.78 -2.81 0.52
N THR A 78 -11.86 -2.35 -0.33
CA THR A 78 -12.20 -1.44 -1.44
C THR A 78 -12.65 -2.17 -2.70
N GLY A 79 -12.43 -3.49 -2.78
CA GLY A 79 -12.86 -4.33 -3.90
C GLY A 79 -12.07 -4.13 -5.19
N ASP A 80 -10.90 -3.49 -5.12
CA ASP A 80 -10.09 -3.24 -6.31
C ASP A 80 -9.53 -4.55 -6.88
N LYS A 81 -9.60 -4.68 -8.22
CA LYS A 81 -9.10 -5.84 -8.96
C LYS A 81 -7.58 -5.75 -9.14
N LEU A 82 -6.84 -5.94 -8.06
CA LEU A 82 -5.39 -6.09 -8.10
C LEU A 82 -5.00 -7.52 -8.52
N ALA A 83 -3.76 -7.70 -8.96
CA ALA A 83 -3.15 -9.01 -9.20
C ALA A 83 -2.01 -9.24 -8.19
N GLY A 84 -2.34 -9.12 -6.90
CA GLY A 84 -1.38 -9.14 -5.80
C GLY A 84 -0.61 -7.84 -5.63
N SER A 85 0.61 -7.94 -5.10
CA SER A 85 1.43 -6.76 -4.84
C SER A 85 1.89 -6.05 -6.11
N PRO A 86 1.73 -4.72 -6.22
CA PRO A 86 2.35 -3.94 -7.28
C PRO A 86 3.87 -3.74 -7.06
N CYS A 87 4.42 -3.99 -5.87
CA CYS A 87 5.87 -4.04 -5.68
C CYS A 87 6.48 -5.06 -6.65
N GLY A 88 7.54 -4.68 -7.38
CA GLY A 88 8.12 -5.48 -8.46
C GLY A 88 7.60 -5.14 -9.86
N ASN A 89 6.54 -4.33 -9.99
CA ASN A 89 6.05 -3.82 -11.29
C ASN A 89 6.76 -2.54 -11.75
N SER A 90 7.63 -1.97 -10.92
CA SER A 90 8.45 -0.82 -11.26
C SER A 90 9.92 -1.16 -11.13
N LEU A 91 10.73 -0.56 -12.00
CA LEU A 91 12.17 -0.63 -11.97
C LEU A 91 12.73 0.69 -11.43
N ARG A 92 13.69 0.61 -10.52
CA ARG A 92 14.43 1.76 -10.02
C ARG A 92 15.89 1.57 -10.36
N ILE A 93 16.43 2.49 -11.14
CA ILE A 93 17.84 2.53 -11.49
C ILE A 93 18.50 3.54 -10.56
N HIS A 94 19.44 3.08 -9.75
CA HIS A 94 20.19 3.91 -8.80
C HIS A 94 21.40 4.56 -9.50
N PRO A 95 22.00 5.63 -8.95
CA PRO A 95 23.16 6.31 -9.58
C PRO A 95 24.36 5.40 -9.84
N ASN A 96 24.52 4.31 -9.08
CA ASN A 96 25.54 3.28 -9.30
C ASN A 96 25.14 2.21 -10.33
N MET A 97 24.12 2.48 -11.16
CA MET A 97 23.55 1.58 -12.17
C MET A 97 22.93 0.28 -11.64
N VAL A 98 22.85 0.10 -10.31
CA VAL A 98 22.13 -1.03 -9.73
C VAL A 98 20.64 -0.82 -9.91
N ALA A 99 19.92 -1.88 -10.25
CA ALA A 99 18.47 -1.86 -10.40
C ALA A 99 17.77 -2.55 -9.21
N SER A 100 16.73 -1.94 -8.65
CA SER A 100 15.86 -2.57 -7.66
C SER A 100 14.39 -2.59 -8.10
N GLY A 101 13.66 -3.65 -7.72
CA GLY A 101 12.23 -3.81 -8.06
C GLY A 101 11.27 -3.08 -7.11
N CYS A 102 11.81 -2.40 -6.09
CA CYS A 102 11.06 -1.68 -5.07
C CYS A 102 11.97 -0.68 -4.34
N VAL A 103 11.41 0.43 -3.87
CA VAL A 103 12.17 1.48 -3.15
C VAL A 103 12.78 0.97 -1.83
N TYR A 104 12.18 -0.07 -1.25
CA TYR A 104 12.59 -0.61 0.04
C TYR A 104 13.53 -1.80 -0.07
N ILE A 105 13.91 -2.20 -1.28
CA ILE A 105 14.71 -3.39 -1.55
C ILE A 105 16.05 -2.95 -2.10
N ASP A 106 17.11 -3.45 -1.50
CA ASP A 106 18.47 -3.28 -1.96
C ASP A 106 18.72 -4.14 -3.20
N GLY A 107 18.85 -3.48 -4.35
CA GLY A 107 19.06 -4.15 -5.64
C GLY A 107 20.38 -4.92 -5.75
N GLN A 108 21.37 -4.62 -4.90
CA GLN A 108 22.62 -5.37 -4.85
C GLN A 108 22.43 -6.73 -4.18
N LYS A 109 21.51 -6.81 -3.22
CA LYS A 109 21.20 -8.04 -2.48
C LYS A 109 20.14 -8.87 -3.17
N VAL A 110 19.13 -8.20 -3.75
CA VAL A 110 18.05 -8.85 -4.47
C VAL A 110 17.84 -8.13 -5.80
N PRO A 111 18.35 -8.68 -6.92
CA PRO A 111 18.16 -8.10 -8.23
C PRO A 111 16.68 -7.87 -8.55
N ALA A 112 16.37 -6.79 -9.28
CA ALA A 112 14.99 -6.42 -9.57
C ALA A 112 14.15 -7.54 -10.21
N ARG A 113 14.75 -8.34 -11.11
CA ARG A 113 14.08 -9.48 -11.75
C ARG A 113 13.74 -10.59 -10.76
N ASP A 114 14.63 -10.87 -9.80
CA ASP A 114 14.39 -11.92 -8.82
C ASP A 114 13.34 -11.47 -7.80
N PHE A 115 13.37 -10.20 -7.40
CA PHE A 115 12.28 -9.62 -6.60
C PHE A 115 10.93 -9.68 -7.32
N GLN A 116 10.90 -9.45 -8.64
CA GLN A 116 9.66 -9.58 -9.42
C GLN A 116 9.14 -11.02 -9.44
N LYS A 117 10.01 -12.03 -9.60
CA LYS A 117 9.62 -13.46 -9.55
C LYS A 117 9.01 -13.86 -8.20
N GLN A 118 9.47 -13.26 -7.10
CA GLN A 118 8.93 -13.51 -5.76
C GLN A 118 7.45 -13.12 -5.60
N LYS A 119 6.86 -12.37 -6.54
CA LYS A 119 5.41 -12.11 -6.56
C LYS A 119 4.56 -13.38 -6.70
N GLU A 120 5.12 -14.44 -7.27
CA GLU A 120 4.44 -15.72 -7.41
C GLU A 120 4.29 -16.46 -6.07
N ILE A 121 5.05 -16.05 -5.05
CA ILE A 121 5.00 -16.67 -3.72
C ILE A 121 3.73 -16.23 -2.97
N ILE A 122 2.76 -17.13 -2.92
CA ILE A 122 1.54 -16.99 -2.12
C ILE A 122 1.72 -17.77 -0.80
N PRO A 123 1.59 -17.14 0.38
CA PRO A 123 1.67 -17.85 1.65
C PRO A 123 0.63 -18.97 1.70
N ASN A 124 0.97 -20.13 2.25
CA ASN A 124 0.10 -21.30 2.23
C ASN A 124 -1.30 -21.02 2.82
N ILE A 125 -1.37 -20.35 3.97
CA ILE A 125 -2.64 -19.95 4.61
C ILE A 125 -3.49 -18.99 3.75
N CYS A 126 -2.90 -18.31 2.76
CA CYS A 126 -3.62 -17.42 1.87
C CYS A 126 -4.18 -18.11 0.64
N ARG A 127 -3.76 -19.33 0.29
CA ARG A 127 -4.12 -19.99 -0.98
C ARG A 127 -5.62 -20.22 -1.13
N GLU A 128 -6.30 -20.55 -0.04
CA GLU A 128 -7.74 -20.80 0.00
C GLU A 128 -8.56 -19.55 0.39
N CYS A 129 -7.89 -18.42 0.61
CA CYS A 129 -8.59 -17.18 0.97
C CYS A 129 -9.43 -16.67 -0.21
N LYS A 130 -10.67 -16.27 0.06
CA LYS A 130 -11.56 -15.68 -0.97
C LYS A 130 -10.98 -14.43 -1.68
N PHE A 131 -9.96 -13.79 -1.10
CA PHE A 131 -9.26 -12.64 -1.67
C PHE A 131 -7.90 -12.98 -2.28
N VAL A 132 -7.56 -14.27 -2.43
CA VAL A 132 -6.23 -14.69 -2.91
C VAL A 132 -5.89 -14.09 -4.27
N ASN A 133 -6.86 -14.03 -5.19
CA ASN A 133 -6.66 -13.51 -6.54
C ASN A 133 -6.29 -12.02 -6.56
N SER A 134 -6.76 -11.24 -5.58
CA SER A 134 -6.47 -9.81 -5.49
C SER A 134 -5.29 -9.48 -4.58
N CYS A 135 -5.27 -10.07 -3.37
CA CYS A 135 -4.31 -9.73 -2.34
C CYS A 135 -3.01 -10.54 -2.45
N ARG A 136 -3.08 -11.83 -2.85
CA ARG A 136 -1.94 -12.78 -2.93
C ARG A 136 -1.03 -12.79 -1.69
N GLY A 137 -1.61 -12.56 -0.52
CA GLY A 137 -0.92 -12.53 0.76
C GLY A 137 -0.43 -11.15 1.21
N GLY A 138 -0.62 -10.10 0.41
CA GLY A 138 -0.38 -8.70 0.79
C GLY A 138 0.77 -8.03 0.06
N CYS A 139 1.35 -6.97 0.64
CA CYS A 139 2.43 -6.22 0.02
C CYS A 139 3.75 -7.02 0.07
N LEU A 140 4.31 -7.36 -1.10
CA LEU A 140 5.56 -8.13 -1.19
C LEU A 140 6.72 -7.40 -0.51
N GLY A 141 6.86 -6.09 -0.76
CA GLY A 141 7.91 -5.29 -0.11
C GLY A 141 7.75 -5.20 1.41
N ARG A 142 6.51 -5.23 1.93
CA ARG A 142 6.27 -5.27 3.38
C ARG A 142 6.62 -6.64 3.93
N ARG A 143 6.11 -7.71 3.33
CA ARG A 143 6.41 -9.11 3.70
C ARG A 143 7.91 -9.39 3.70
N TYR A 144 8.64 -8.93 2.69
CA TYR A 144 10.09 -9.09 2.61
C TYR A 144 10.80 -8.54 3.86
N LEU A 145 10.41 -7.35 4.33
CA LEU A 145 11.00 -6.72 5.51
C LEU A 145 10.45 -7.29 6.82
N THR A 146 9.15 -7.57 6.87
CA THR A 146 8.48 -8.18 8.02
C THR A 146 7.14 -8.80 7.57
N PRO A 147 6.86 -10.09 7.84
CA PRO A 147 7.62 -11.02 8.69
C PRO A 147 8.48 -12.04 7.92
N GLY A 148 8.62 -11.88 6.61
CA GLY A 148 9.25 -12.80 5.66
C GLY A 148 8.33 -13.07 4.47
N ILE A 149 8.90 -13.31 3.28
CA ILE A 149 8.10 -13.48 2.05
C ILE A 149 7.15 -14.67 2.14
N GLU A 150 7.47 -15.76 2.84
CA GLU A 150 6.55 -16.91 2.97
C GLU A 150 5.36 -16.67 3.92
N LYS A 151 5.38 -15.57 4.66
CA LYS A 151 4.34 -15.26 5.65
C LYS A 151 3.36 -14.22 5.08
N PRO A 152 2.08 -14.27 5.51
CA PRO A 152 1.13 -13.23 5.19
C PRO A 152 1.57 -11.87 5.72
N ASP A 153 1.04 -10.85 5.08
CA ASP A 153 1.19 -9.48 5.52
C ASP A 153 0.58 -9.25 6.91
N ILE A 154 1.29 -8.49 7.73
CA ILE A 154 0.96 -8.23 9.14
C ILE A 154 -0.37 -7.51 9.37
N TYR A 155 -0.96 -6.93 8.33
CA TYR A 155 -2.25 -6.23 8.40
C TYR A 155 -3.44 -7.09 7.95
N CYS A 156 -3.23 -8.36 7.60
CA CYS A 156 -4.31 -9.25 7.18
C CYS A 156 -5.26 -9.59 8.35
N PRO A 157 -6.58 -9.34 8.23
CA PRO A 157 -7.54 -9.63 9.30
C PRO A 157 -7.82 -11.14 9.41
N PHE A 158 -7.85 -11.86 8.29
CA PHE A 158 -8.20 -13.29 8.28
C PHE A 158 -7.17 -14.18 8.96
N VAL A 159 -5.89 -13.80 8.92
CA VAL A 159 -4.82 -14.53 9.62
C VAL A 159 -4.95 -14.37 11.14
N LYS A 160 -5.62 -13.33 11.60
CA LYS A 160 -6.00 -13.13 13.00
C LYS A 160 -7.33 -13.79 13.39
N GLY A 161 -8.01 -14.45 12.46
CA GLY A 161 -9.36 -14.99 12.68
C GLY A 161 -10.45 -13.91 12.69
N GLU A 162 -10.16 -12.69 12.24
CA GLU A 162 -11.13 -11.60 12.19
C GLU A 162 -11.94 -11.62 10.89
N GLN A 163 -13.14 -11.04 10.96
CA GLN A 163 -13.96 -10.81 9.77
C GLN A 163 -13.38 -9.67 8.92
N GLN A 164 -13.88 -9.57 7.68
CA GLN A 164 -13.55 -8.45 6.81
C GLN A 164 -13.93 -7.11 7.47
N PRO A 165 -13.00 -6.14 7.58
CA PRO A 165 -13.31 -4.85 8.18
C PRO A 165 -14.40 -4.11 7.43
N LYS A 166 -15.38 -3.59 8.18
CA LYS A 166 -16.52 -2.84 7.63
C LYS A 166 -16.14 -1.38 7.37
N ILE A 167 -15.33 -1.14 6.35
CA ILE A 167 -14.87 0.19 5.91
C ILE A 167 -15.38 0.44 4.50
N LYS A 168 -16.08 1.56 4.29
CA LYS A 168 -16.65 1.92 2.99
C LYS A 168 -16.07 3.25 2.51
N PHE A 169 -15.27 3.19 1.45
CA PHE A 169 -14.76 4.40 0.79
C PHE A 169 -15.80 4.94 -0.20
N LYS A 170 -16.00 6.26 -0.19
CA LYS A 170 -16.62 6.94 -1.33
C LYS A 170 -15.58 6.99 -2.46
N LYS A 171 -15.92 6.49 -3.64
CA LYS A 171 -15.04 6.57 -4.82
C LYS A 171 -15.14 7.98 -5.43
N ALA A 172 -14.00 8.58 -5.75
CA ALA A 172 -13.94 9.75 -6.60
C ALA A 172 -14.22 9.35 -8.06
N ARG A 173 -14.46 10.33 -8.94
CA ARG A 173 -14.51 10.10 -10.39
C ARG A 173 -13.17 9.52 -10.85
N GLU A 174 -13.20 8.51 -11.72
CA GLU A 174 -11.99 7.88 -12.25
C GLU A 174 -11.13 8.93 -12.98
N GLU A 175 -9.90 9.07 -12.50
CA GLU A 175 -8.86 9.89 -13.09
C GLU A 175 -7.59 9.02 -13.12
N GLU A 176 -6.97 8.89 -14.29
CA GLU A 176 -5.75 8.09 -14.44
C GLU A 176 -4.58 8.82 -13.78
N PHE A 177 -4.23 8.39 -12.57
CA PHE A 177 -3.14 8.99 -11.80
C PHE A 177 -1.83 8.23 -11.99
N ILE A 178 -0.73 8.96 -12.17
CA ILE A 178 0.62 8.39 -12.08
C ILE A 178 0.76 7.70 -10.72
N HIS A 179 1.30 6.47 -10.73
CA HIS A 179 1.45 5.56 -9.58
C HIS A 179 0.22 4.75 -9.15
N SER A 180 -0.91 4.85 -9.86
CA SER A 180 -2.14 4.14 -9.50
C SER A 180 -2.04 2.61 -9.49
N SER A 181 -1.11 2.00 -10.25
CA SER A 181 -1.12 0.55 -10.52
C SER A 181 0.18 -0.18 -10.21
N TYR A 182 1.32 0.51 -10.12
CA TYR A 182 2.67 -0.12 -10.08
C TYR A 182 3.47 0.14 -8.81
N LEU A 183 2.92 0.89 -7.85
CA LEU A 183 3.46 1.03 -6.49
C LEU A 183 2.37 0.69 -5.48
N CYS A 184 2.71 0.20 -4.28
CA CYS A 184 1.71 0.06 -3.20
C CYS A 184 1.37 1.45 -2.65
N THR A 185 0.27 2.03 -3.10
CA THR A 185 -0.15 3.38 -2.73
C THR A 185 -1.66 3.50 -2.61
N ILE A 186 -2.09 4.50 -1.86
CA ILE A 186 -3.48 4.92 -1.72
C ILE A 186 -3.52 6.38 -2.15
N ILE A 187 -4.38 6.73 -3.10
CA ILE A 187 -4.56 8.10 -3.57
C ILE A 187 -5.97 8.54 -3.19
N VAL A 188 -6.05 9.66 -2.47
CA VAL A 188 -7.32 10.22 -2.00
C VAL A 188 -7.41 11.72 -2.31
N LYS A 189 -8.62 12.27 -2.27
CA LYS A 189 -8.90 13.71 -2.39
C LYS A 189 -9.95 14.20 -1.40
#